data_AF-A0A7I8EQP1-F1
#
_entry.id   AF-A0A7I8EQP1-F1
#
_cell.length_a   1.000
_cell.length_b   1.000
_cell.length_c   1.000
_cell.angle_alpha   90.00
_cell.angle_beta   90.00
_cell.angle_gamma   90.00
#
_symmetry.space_group_name_H-M   'P 1'
#
loop_
_entity.id
_entity.type
_entity.pdbx_description
1 polymer ?
#
loop_
_entity_poly.entity_id
_entity_poly.type
_entity_poly.pdbx_seq_one_letter_code
_entity_poly.pdbx_strand_id
1 'polypeptide(L)'
;MTSVIVDADREVPLALLHRFEAVVLEDSSSIALPDELATCWQGCGGAPGEGRAAIKLHVQWDLKHGYLRGPCLTSGRTSDRSSPLKEEPLPAGSLYIADLGYVDWGNVIARRAVGSYTLTRAPAKTLYWIPEGKHLKRESVLPRQVGQTTELWVRVADEYRYLMRLLILRVPEEVAQRRRADLEADAVRRGKPVRQRAWELADWTILLTDAPAKRLNVQEALVLLRERWQMELLYKLWKQDGRIDE
;
A
#
# COMPACT_ATOMS: atom_id res chain seq x y z
N MET A 1 10.68 -1.31 -21.56
CA MET A 1 9.42 -0.57 -21.68
C MET A 1 8.34 -1.46 -21.11
N THR A 2 7.63 -1.00 -20.09
CA THR A 2 6.56 -1.79 -19.50
C THR A 2 5.30 -1.61 -20.35
N SER A 3 4.76 -2.69 -20.89
CA SER A 3 3.54 -2.65 -21.72
C SER A 3 2.30 -2.62 -20.84
N VAL A 4 1.27 -1.89 -21.29
CA VAL A 4 -0.11 -2.10 -20.83
C VAL A 4 -0.57 -3.43 -21.43
N ILE A 5 -1.01 -4.36 -20.59
CA ILE A 5 -1.41 -5.72 -21.00
C ILE A 5 -2.92 -5.91 -21.03
N VAL A 6 -3.66 -5.07 -20.31
CA VAL A 6 -5.13 -5.04 -20.32
C VAL A 6 -5.56 -3.58 -20.33
N ASP A 7 -6.59 -3.31 -21.13
CA ASP A 7 -7.19 -2.00 -21.30
C ASP A 7 -8.72 -2.16 -21.29
N ALA A 8 -9.43 -1.28 -20.59
CA ALA A 8 -10.89 -1.24 -20.62
C ALA A 8 -11.34 -0.35 -21.79
N ASP A 9 -12.42 -0.74 -22.45
CA ASP A 9 -12.98 0.03 -23.57
C ASP A 9 -13.50 1.41 -23.16
N ARG A 10 -13.76 1.60 -21.86
CA ARG A 10 -14.29 2.83 -21.27
C ARG A 10 -13.72 3.07 -19.88
N GLU A 11 -13.59 4.35 -19.54
CA GLU A 11 -13.31 4.76 -18.17
C GLU A 11 -14.42 4.32 -17.21
N VAL A 12 -14.02 3.98 -15.98
CA VAL A 12 -14.94 3.62 -14.91
C VAL A 12 -15.76 4.85 -14.50
N PRO A 13 -17.10 4.82 -14.57
CA PRO A 13 -17.95 6.01 -14.41
C PRO A 13 -18.18 6.39 -12.93
N LEU A 14 -17.10 6.41 -12.14
CA LEU A 14 -17.12 6.80 -10.74
C LEU A 14 -16.54 8.21 -10.59
N ALA A 15 -17.40 9.15 -10.16
CA ALA A 15 -17.05 10.55 -10.01
C ALA A 15 -15.79 10.79 -9.14
N LEU A 16 -15.52 9.91 -8.17
CA LEU A 16 -14.31 9.98 -7.34
C LEU A 16 -13.03 9.75 -8.16
N LEU A 17 -13.03 8.77 -9.07
CA LEU A 17 -11.86 8.43 -9.89
C LEU A 17 -11.54 9.57 -10.89
N HIS A 18 -12.57 10.18 -11.48
CA HIS A 18 -12.40 11.30 -12.41
C HIS A 18 -11.88 12.61 -11.78
N ARG A 19 -11.72 12.68 -10.45
CA ARG A 19 -11.01 13.81 -9.80
C ARG A 19 -9.49 13.72 -9.93
N PHE A 20 -9.01 12.60 -10.43
CA PHE A 20 -7.61 12.30 -10.66
C PHE A 20 -7.38 11.97 -12.13
N GLU A 21 -6.16 12.23 -12.60
CA GLU A 21 -5.78 11.87 -13.95
C GLU A 21 -5.72 10.34 -14.10
N ALA A 22 -5.09 9.66 -13.14
CA ALA A 22 -5.10 8.21 -12.94
C ALA A 22 -5.25 7.86 -11.46
N VAL A 23 -5.78 6.69 -11.13
CA VAL A 23 -5.82 6.16 -9.75
C VAL A 23 -5.12 4.82 -9.71
N VAL A 24 -3.85 4.82 -9.34
CA VAL A 24 -2.94 3.68 -9.52
C VAL A 24 -2.77 2.90 -8.22
N LEU A 25 -3.12 1.63 -8.26
CA LEU A 25 -2.71 0.62 -7.31
C LEU A 25 -1.39 -0.01 -7.76
N GLU A 26 -0.53 -0.36 -6.82
CA GLU A 26 0.63 -1.20 -7.09
C GLU A 26 0.72 -2.28 -6.02
N ASP A 27 1.04 -3.49 -6.46
CA ASP A 27 1.33 -4.60 -5.58
C ASP A 27 2.21 -5.64 -6.28
N SER A 28 2.66 -6.64 -5.54
CA SER A 28 3.40 -7.76 -6.10
C SER A 28 2.90 -9.11 -5.60
N SER A 29 3.22 -10.16 -6.35
CA SER A 29 3.03 -11.54 -5.92
C SER A 29 4.29 -12.34 -6.16
N SER A 30 4.56 -13.33 -5.31
CA SER A 30 5.69 -14.24 -5.48
C SER A 30 5.23 -15.61 -5.99
N ILE A 31 6.06 -16.21 -6.83
CA ILE A 31 5.91 -17.58 -7.33
C ILE A 31 7.20 -18.34 -7.00
N ALA A 32 7.05 -19.48 -6.32
CA ALA A 32 8.16 -20.37 -6.04
C ALA A 32 8.66 -21.00 -7.34
N LEU A 33 9.97 -21.19 -7.46
CA LEU A 33 10.58 -21.85 -8.60
C LEU A 33 11.36 -23.08 -8.14
N PRO A 34 11.66 -24.03 -9.05
CA PRO A 34 12.62 -25.08 -8.77
C PRO A 34 13.95 -24.49 -8.31
N ASP A 35 14.50 -25.06 -7.25
CA ASP A 35 15.68 -24.56 -6.56
C ASP A 35 16.93 -24.48 -7.48
N GLU A 36 16.95 -25.25 -8.57
CA GLU A 36 17.97 -25.22 -9.63
C GLU A 36 18.08 -23.83 -10.28
N LEU A 37 17.01 -23.03 -10.24
CA LEU A 37 16.97 -21.69 -10.81
C LEU A 37 17.49 -20.61 -9.84
N ALA A 38 17.98 -20.96 -8.65
CA ALA A 38 18.42 -20.00 -7.64
C ALA A 38 19.58 -19.10 -8.08
N THR A 39 20.36 -19.52 -9.09
CA THR A 39 21.43 -18.71 -9.69
C THR A 39 20.87 -17.53 -10.50
N CYS A 40 19.70 -17.69 -11.11
CA CYS A 40 19.01 -16.66 -11.89
C CYS A 40 18.00 -15.87 -11.06
N TRP A 41 17.25 -16.56 -10.20
CA TRP A 41 16.09 -16.02 -9.50
C TRP A 41 16.18 -16.33 -8.01
N GLN A 42 16.74 -15.41 -7.24
CA GLN A 42 16.97 -15.66 -5.82
C GLN A 42 15.67 -15.58 -5.01
N GLY A 43 15.34 -16.67 -4.33
CA GLY A 43 14.26 -16.72 -3.36
C GLY A 43 14.61 -16.05 -2.02
N CYS A 44 13.61 -15.94 -1.15
CA CYS A 44 13.78 -15.38 0.20
C CYS A 44 14.48 -16.35 1.17
N GLY A 45 14.69 -17.61 0.77
CA GLY A 45 15.09 -18.70 1.65
C GLY A 45 13.94 -19.25 2.47
N GLY A 46 14.11 -20.46 2.99
CA GLY A 46 13.14 -21.19 3.79
C GLY A 46 13.81 -22.22 4.70
N ALA A 47 13.18 -23.40 4.88
CA ALA A 47 13.85 -24.55 5.47
C ALA A 47 15.09 -24.96 4.64
N PRO A 48 16.06 -25.71 5.21
CA PRO A 48 17.23 -26.17 4.46
C PRO A 48 16.81 -26.96 3.21
N GLY A 49 17.15 -26.44 2.02
CA GLY A 49 16.80 -27.07 0.74
C GLY A 49 15.46 -26.65 0.12
N GLU A 50 14.81 -25.60 0.65
CA GLU A 50 13.58 -25.06 0.09
C GLU A 50 13.63 -23.53 -0.08
N GLY A 51 12.89 -23.02 -1.07
CA GLY A 51 12.70 -21.59 -1.28
C GLY A 51 13.96 -20.85 -1.69
N ARG A 52 14.93 -21.55 -2.30
CA ARG A 52 16.16 -20.94 -2.81
C ARG A 52 15.92 -20.18 -4.11
N ALA A 53 14.89 -20.57 -4.86
CA ALA A 53 14.47 -19.87 -6.07
C ALA A 53 13.03 -19.37 -6.01
N ALA A 54 12.81 -18.12 -6.44
CA ALA A 54 11.49 -17.56 -6.63
C ALA A 54 11.54 -16.33 -7.53
N ILE A 55 10.44 -16.07 -8.24
CA ILE A 55 10.19 -14.81 -8.94
C ILE A 55 9.16 -13.98 -8.19
N LYS A 56 9.27 -12.66 -8.33
CA LYS A 56 8.28 -11.69 -7.89
C LYS A 56 7.77 -10.93 -9.10
N LEU A 57 6.45 -10.88 -9.23
CA LEU A 57 5.73 -10.17 -10.29
C LEU A 57 5.16 -8.89 -9.70
N HIS A 58 5.59 -7.74 -10.21
CA HIS A 58 5.07 -6.42 -9.85
C HIS A 58 4.05 -5.97 -10.89
N VAL A 59 2.89 -5.48 -10.44
CA VAL A 59 1.81 -5.02 -11.31
C VAL A 59 1.29 -3.68 -10.81
N GLN A 60 1.03 -2.77 -11.75
CA GLN A 60 0.26 -1.55 -11.52
C GLN A 60 -1.11 -1.67 -12.15
N TRP A 61 -2.14 -1.22 -11.45
CA TRP A 61 -3.51 -1.17 -11.95
C TRP A 61 -4.07 0.26 -11.81
N ASP A 62 -4.37 0.89 -12.94
CA ASP A 62 -5.15 2.12 -12.97
C ASP A 62 -6.65 1.82 -12.85
N LEU A 63 -7.25 2.15 -11.71
CA LEU A 63 -8.67 1.93 -11.44
C LEU A 63 -9.59 2.80 -12.29
N LYS A 64 -9.12 3.94 -12.81
CA LYS A 64 -9.95 4.82 -13.64
C LYS A 64 -10.10 4.27 -15.05
N HIS A 65 -8.98 3.88 -15.66
CA HIS A 65 -8.95 3.43 -17.06
C HIS A 65 -8.95 1.91 -17.22
N GLY A 66 -8.79 1.14 -16.14
CA GLY A 66 -8.67 -0.31 -16.21
C GLY A 66 -7.30 -0.81 -16.69
N TYR A 67 -6.31 0.08 -16.88
CA TYR A 67 -5.01 -0.30 -17.39
C TYR A 67 -4.26 -1.19 -16.41
N LEU A 68 -3.88 -2.39 -16.85
CA LEU A 68 -2.92 -3.24 -16.15
C LEU A 68 -1.55 -3.08 -16.79
N ARG A 69 -0.55 -2.67 -16.00
CA ARG A 69 0.83 -2.51 -16.43
C ARG A 69 1.73 -3.53 -15.71
N GLY A 70 2.64 -4.12 -16.48
CA GLY A 70 3.46 -5.25 -16.04
C GLY A 70 2.95 -6.57 -16.63
N PRO A 71 3.25 -7.74 -16.01
CA PRO A 71 4.07 -7.87 -14.82
C PRO A 71 5.56 -7.59 -15.08
N CYS A 72 6.20 -6.81 -14.22
CA CYS A 72 7.65 -6.71 -14.16
C CYS A 72 8.20 -7.80 -13.24
N LEU A 73 9.23 -8.53 -13.70
CA LEU A 73 9.81 -9.64 -12.95
C LEU A 73 11.08 -9.21 -12.20
N THR A 74 11.17 -9.59 -10.93
CA THR A 74 12.40 -9.51 -10.13
C THR A 74 12.64 -10.81 -9.38
N SER A 75 13.83 -11.00 -8.81
CA SER A 75 14.07 -12.07 -7.83
C SER A 75 13.07 -11.99 -6.67
N GLY A 76 12.63 -13.14 -6.14
CA GLY A 76 11.65 -13.23 -5.06
C GLY A 76 12.04 -12.46 -3.80
N ARG A 77 13.34 -12.41 -3.48
CA ARG A 77 13.89 -11.63 -2.36
C ARG A 77 13.91 -10.12 -2.54
N THR A 78 13.66 -9.62 -3.75
CA THR A 78 13.67 -8.19 -4.03
C THR A 78 12.58 -7.50 -3.22
N SER A 79 12.91 -6.41 -2.53
CA SER A 79 11.94 -5.64 -1.75
C SER A 79 10.94 -4.95 -2.67
N ASP A 80 9.68 -4.88 -2.26
CA ASP A 80 8.61 -4.16 -2.97
C ASP A 80 8.94 -2.67 -3.18
N ARG A 81 9.69 -2.05 -2.26
CA ARG A 81 10.22 -0.68 -2.43
C ARG A 81 11.13 -0.50 -3.64
N SER A 82 11.68 -1.61 -4.14
CA SER A 82 12.55 -1.66 -5.32
C SER A 82 11.82 -2.15 -6.55
N SER A 83 10.47 -2.12 -6.55
CA SER A 83 9.66 -2.36 -7.74
C SER A 83 10.19 -1.53 -8.92
N PRO A 84 10.40 -2.14 -10.10
CA PRO A 84 10.79 -1.43 -11.31
C PRO A 84 9.73 -0.40 -11.76
N LEU A 85 8.47 -0.59 -11.37
CA LEU A 85 7.36 0.27 -11.80
C LEU A 85 7.37 1.66 -11.13
N LYS A 86 8.15 1.83 -10.06
CA LYS A 86 8.29 3.13 -9.38
C LYS A 86 9.01 4.19 -10.22
N GLU A 87 9.76 3.77 -11.24
CA GLU A 87 10.56 4.64 -12.11
C GLU A 87 9.71 5.31 -13.19
N GLU A 88 8.49 4.82 -13.42
CA GLU A 88 7.60 5.41 -14.40
C GLU A 88 6.81 6.58 -13.81
N PRO A 89 6.99 7.81 -14.33
CA PRO A 89 6.32 8.98 -13.80
C PRO A 89 4.81 8.86 -14.04
N LEU A 90 4.04 9.15 -13.00
CA LEU A 90 2.59 9.27 -13.12
C LEU A 90 2.23 10.65 -13.70
N PRO A 91 1.19 10.74 -14.56
CA PRO A 91 0.67 12.02 -15.03
C PRO A 91 0.32 12.95 -13.87
N ALA A 92 0.56 14.25 -14.02
CA ALA A 92 0.20 15.24 -13.02
C ALA A 92 -1.30 15.13 -12.65
N GLY A 93 -1.61 15.22 -11.36
CA GLY A 93 -2.97 15.04 -10.86
C GLY A 93 -3.39 13.59 -10.63
N SER A 94 -2.50 12.61 -10.81
CA SER A 94 -2.77 11.20 -10.48
C SER A 94 -2.74 10.94 -8.97
N LEU A 95 -3.41 9.88 -8.51
CA LEU A 95 -3.34 9.38 -7.15
C LEU A 95 -2.69 7.99 -7.13
N TYR A 96 -1.57 7.85 -6.43
CA TYR A 96 -0.91 6.58 -6.18
C TYR A 96 -1.31 6.02 -4.80
N ILE A 97 -1.76 4.77 -4.76
CA ILE A 97 -2.22 4.11 -3.52
C ILE A 97 -1.20 3.03 -3.12
N ALA A 98 -0.33 3.38 -2.18
CA ALA A 98 0.77 2.54 -1.74
C ALA A 98 0.36 1.58 -0.60
N ASP A 99 0.87 0.34 -0.64
CA ASP A 99 0.97 -0.46 0.59
C ASP A 99 2.10 0.04 1.48
N LEU A 100 2.07 -0.35 2.76
CA LEU A 100 3.16 -0.20 3.73
C LEU A 100 4.50 -0.73 3.19
N GLY A 101 4.47 -1.82 2.42
CA GLY A 101 5.65 -2.40 1.77
C GLY A 101 6.29 -1.47 0.72
N TYR A 102 5.49 -0.61 0.10
CA TYR A 102 5.89 0.31 -0.98
C TYR A 102 6.17 1.74 -0.48
N VAL A 103 5.92 2.05 0.80
CA VAL A 103 6.17 3.39 1.34
C VAL A 103 7.67 3.69 1.31
N ASP A 104 8.01 4.64 0.44
CA ASP A 104 9.30 5.31 0.34
C ASP A 104 9.05 6.82 0.28
N TRP A 105 9.56 7.56 1.27
CA TRP A 105 9.28 8.99 1.36
C TRP A 105 9.91 9.81 0.23
N GLY A 106 11.06 9.36 -0.32
CA GLY A 106 11.67 9.99 -1.49
C GLY A 106 10.75 9.96 -2.69
N ASN A 107 10.12 8.81 -2.95
CA ASN A 107 9.14 8.66 -4.03
C ASN A 107 7.86 9.48 -3.79
N VAL A 108 7.40 9.59 -2.55
CA VAL A 108 6.26 10.45 -2.19
C VAL A 108 6.55 11.91 -2.56
N ILE A 109 7.75 12.42 -2.25
CA ILE A 109 8.17 13.78 -2.63
C ILE A 109 8.22 13.92 -4.14
N ALA A 110 8.85 12.98 -4.83
CA ALA A 110 9.03 13.04 -6.27
C ALA A 110 7.67 13.11 -6.98
N ARG A 111 6.70 12.30 -6.56
CA ARG A 111 5.31 12.36 -7.06
C ARG A 111 4.65 13.70 -6.78
N ARG A 112 4.80 14.22 -5.56
CA ARG A 112 4.23 15.52 -5.21
C ARG A 112 4.84 16.67 -6.03
N ALA A 113 6.15 16.62 -6.29
CA ALA A 113 6.85 17.63 -7.09
C ALA A 113 6.33 17.70 -8.53
N VAL A 114 5.87 16.57 -9.09
CA VAL A 114 5.23 16.51 -10.42
C VAL A 114 3.70 16.71 -10.37
N GLY A 115 3.15 17.11 -9.22
CA GLY A 115 1.72 17.39 -9.05
C GLY A 115 0.83 16.15 -8.88
N SER A 116 1.40 14.97 -8.65
CA SER A 116 0.68 13.75 -8.28
C SER A 116 0.56 13.61 -6.77
N TYR A 117 -0.37 12.77 -6.32
CA TYR A 117 -0.69 12.54 -4.92
C TYR A 117 -0.38 11.10 -4.50
N THR A 118 -0.22 10.89 -3.20
CA THR A 118 -0.09 9.57 -2.58
C THR A 118 -1.18 9.37 -1.52
N LEU A 119 -1.72 8.16 -1.44
CA LEU A 119 -2.51 7.65 -0.33
C LEU A 119 -1.86 6.37 0.20
N THR A 120 -1.65 6.26 1.50
CA THR A 120 -1.06 5.06 2.12
C THR A 120 -1.59 4.85 3.53
N ARG A 121 -1.53 3.61 4.02
CA ARG A 121 -1.55 3.36 5.46
C ARG A 121 -0.32 4.00 6.10
N ALA A 122 -0.47 4.49 7.32
CA ALA A 122 0.66 5.00 8.06
C ALA A 122 1.51 3.85 8.63
N PRO A 123 2.82 3.77 8.35
CA PRO A 123 3.69 2.81 9.00
C PRO A 123 3.61 2.92 10.53
N ALA A 124 3.62 1.78 11.23
CA ALA A 124 3.40 1.74 12.67
C ALA A 124 4.40 2.58 13.49
N LYS A 125 5.62 2.73 12.96
CA LYS A 125 6.73 3.50 13.54
C LYS A 125 6.78 4.96 13.08
N THR A 126 5.83 5.41 12.26
CA THR A 126 5.81 6.80 11.81
C THR A 126 5.62 7.72 13.02
N LEU A 127 6.55 8.67 13.15
CA LEU A 127 6.46 9.80 14.05
C LEU A 127 5.77 10.96 13.32
N TYR A 128 5.06 11.76 14.09
CA TYR A 128 4.26 12.86 13.58
C TYR A 128 4.65 14.14 14.29
N TRP A 129 4.58 15.23 13.55
CA TRP A 129 4.78 16.57 14.08
C TRP A 129 3.69 17.48 13.58
N ILE A 130 3.21 18.38 14.42
CA ILE A 130 2.35 19.46 13.94
C ILE A 130 3.15 20.32 12.95
N PRO A 131 2.52 21.01 11.99
CA PRO A 131 3.23 21.83 11.00
C PRO A 131 4.20 22.85 11.62
N GLU A 132 3.91 23.31 12.84
CA GLU A 132 4.69 24.25 13.65
C GLU A 132 5.93 23.61 14.32
N GLY A 133 6.15 22.29 14.16
CA GLY A 133 7.37 21.59 14.57
C GLY A 133 7.31 20.85 15.90
N LYS A 134 6.21 20.92 16.66
CA LYS A 134 6.06 20.16 17.92
C LYS A 134 5.72 18.69 17.63
N HIS A 135 6.37 17.78 18.37
CA HIS A 135 6.05 16.35 18.27
C HIS A 135 4.60 16.09 18.67
N LEU A 136 3.88 15.44 17.77
CA LEU A 136 2.50 15.05 17.96
C LEU A 136 2.48 13.63 18.52
N LYS A 137 2.09 13.51 19.79
CA LYS A 137 1.77 12.21 20.38
C LYS A 137 0.50 11.70 19.72
N ARG A 138 0.61 10.62 18.93
CA ARG A 138 -0.52 10.07 18.17
C ARG A 138 -1.73 9.78 19.07
N GLU A 139 -1.49 9.33 20.28
CA GLU A 139 -2.50 8.99 21.27
C GLU A 139 -3.41 10.18 21.63
N SER A 140 -2.93 11.43 21.45
CA SER A 140 -3.72 12.63 21.71
C SER A 140 -4.71 12.98 20.60
N VAL A 141 -4.62 12.35 19.42
CA VAL A 141 -5.49 12.62 18.26
C VAL A 141 -6.34 11.42 17.86
N LEU A 142 -6.27 10.32 18.61
CA LEU A 142 -7.08 9.13 18.34
C LEU A 142 -8.57 9.43 18.63
N PRO A 143 -9.47 9.21 17.65
CA PRO A 143 -10.90 9.33 17.88
C PRO A 143 -11.37 8.31 18.91
N ARG A 144 -12.31 8.74 19.77
CA ARG A 144 -12.80 7.95 20.91
C ARG A 144 -14.06 7.16 20.60
N GLN A 145 -14.93 7.69 19.75
CA GLN A 145 -16.19 7.04 19.39
C GLN A 145 -16.04 6.25 18.10
N VAL A 146 -16.69 5.08 18.01
CA VAL A 146 -16.72 4.27 16.78
C VAL A 146 -17.32 5.11 15.64
N GLY A 147 -16.69 5.05 14.45
CA GLY A 147 -17.09 5.85 13.30
C GLY A 147 -16.59 7.29 13.32
N GLN A 148 -16.08 7.79 14.45
CA GLN A 148 -15.49 9.13 14.53
C GLN A 148 -14.17 9.17 13.75
N THR A 149 -13.99 10.27 13.02
CA THR A 149 -12.77 10.55 12.28
C THR A 149 -12.01 11.74 12.86
N THR A 150 -10.69 11.65 12.88
CA THR A 150 -9.80 12.78 13.11
C THR A 150 -9.04 13.08 11.81
N GLU A 151 -8.99 14.35 11.43
CA GLU A 151 -8.22 14.83 10.29
C GLU A 151 -7.35 16.03 10.72
N LEU A 152 -6.07 16.01 10.34
CA LEU A 152 -5.16 17.13 10.52
C LEU A 152 -3.96 17.05 9.58
N TRP A 153 -3.33 18.19 9.33
CA TRP A 153 -2.03 18.23 8.67
C TRP A 153 -0.91 17.92 9.66
N VAL A 154 0.04 17.10 9.24
CA VAL A 154 1.21 16.68 10.01
C VAL A 154 2.44 16.66 9.11
N ARG A 155 3.61 16.79 9.73
CA ARG A 155 4.89 16.44 9.12
C ARG A 155 5.25 15.01 9.50
N VAL A 156 5.79 14.25 8.55
CA VAL A 156 6.24 12.86 8.73
C VAL A 156 7.65 12.63 8.18
N ALA A 157 8.18 11.44 8.46
CA ALA A 157 9.54 10.96 8.20
C ALA A 157 10.61 11.64 9.06
N ASP A 158 11.83 11.12 8.94
CA ASP A 158 13.00 11.69 9.60
C ASP A 158 13.16 13.14 9.17
N GLU A 159 13.52 14.01 10.13
CA GLU A 159 13.70 15.44 9.94
C GLU A 159 12.45 16.25 9.50
N TYR A 160 11.23 15.83 9.83
CA TYR A 160 10.03 16.68 9.71
C TYR A 160 9.72 17.12 8.26
N ARG A 161 10.21 16.42 7.25
CA ARG A 161 10.30 16.97 5.89
C ARG A 161 8.95 17.01 5.16
N TYR A 162 8.02 16.08 5.42
CA TYR A 162 6.89 15.86 4.51
C TYR A 162 5.53 16.21 5.11
N LEU A 163 4.89 17.24 4.56
CA LEU A 163 3.56 17.68 4.95
C LEU A 163 2.48 16.75 4.38
N MET A 164 1.79 16.00 5.22
CA MET A 164 0.73 15.05 4.84
C MET A 164 -0.52 15.34 5.68
N ARG A 165 -1.70 14.98 5.16
CA ARG A 165 -2.92 14.83 5.95
C ARG A 165 -2.89 13.48 6.65
N LEU A 166 -3.01 13.50 7.96
CA LEU A 166 -3.25 12.35 8.81
C LEU A 166 -4.76 12.16 8.95
N LEU A 167 -5.24 11.00 8.49
CA LEU A 167 -6.65 10.62 8.57
C LEU A 167 -6.76 9.41 9.51
N ILE A 168 -7.56 9.52 10.56
CA ILE A 168 -7.73 8.47 11.56
C ILE A 168 -9.21 8.16 11.68
N LEU A 169 -9.59 6.90 11.55
CA LEU A 169 -10.95 6.41 11.82
C LEU A 169 -10.89 5.38 12.94
N ARG A 170 -11.76 5.50 13.96
CA ARG A 170 -11.99 4.39 14.90
C ARG A 170 -12.96 3.39 14.28
N VAL A 171 -12.54 2.13 14.20
CA VAL A 171 -13.34 1.06 13.60
C VAL A 171 -14.30 0.43 14.62
N PRO A 172 -15.36 -0.26 14.18
CA PRO A 172 -16.20 -1.09 15.06
C PRO A 172 -15.39 -2.18 15.78
N GLU A 173 -15.87 -2.61 16.94
CA GLU A 173 -15.18 -3.59 17.78
C GLU A 173 -14.99 -4.93 17.05
N GLU A 174 -15.96 -5.35 16.23
CA GLU A 174 -15.88 -6.58 15.45
C GLU A 174 -14.71 -6.53 14.44
N VAL A 175 -14.47 -5.36 13.85
CA VAL A 175 -13.34 -5.14 12.94
C VAL A 175 -12.03 -5.14 13.72
N ALA A 176 -11.99 -4.52 14.90
CA ALA A 176 -10.82 -4.51 15.76
C ALA A 176 -10.44 -5.93 16.23
N GLN A 177 -11.43 -6.73 16.67
CA GLN A 177 -11.24 -8.13 17.07
C GLN A 177 -10.75 -9.01 15.93
N ARG A 178 -11.28 -8.84 14.70
CA ARG A 178 -10.76 -9.58 13.54
C ARG A 178 -9.30 -9.24 13.27
N ARG A 179 -8.94 -7.95 13.29
CA ARG A 179 -7.54 -7.50 13.10
C ARG A 179 -6.61 -8.07 14.17
N ARG A 180 -7.08 -8.13 15.41
CA ARG A 180 -6.38 -8.75 16.55
C ARG A 180 -6.11 -10.23 16.31
N ALA A 181 -7.11 -10.99 15.88
CA ALA A 181 -6.95 -12.39 15.50
C ALA A 181 -5.97 -12.57 14.32
N ASP A 182 -6.03 -11.70 13.30
CA ASP A 182 -5.11 -11.73 12.17
C ASP A 182 -3.64 -11.48 12.60
N LEU A 183 -3.42 -10.54 13.54
CA LEU A 183 -2.11 -10.26 14.13
C LEU A 183 -1.57 -11.46 14.91
N GLU A 184 -2.42 -12.12 15.69
CA GLU A 184 -2.10 -13.36 16.41
C GLU A 184 -1.69 -14.47 15.44
N ALA A 185 -2.48 -14.72 14.40
CA ALA A 185 -2.20 -15.73 13.39
C ALA A 185 -0.87 -15.44 12.65
N ASP A 186 -0.59 -14.18 12.32
CA ASP A 186 0.69 -13.79 11.70
C ASP A 186 1.87 -14.00 12.65
N ALA A 187 1.72 -13.69 13.94
CA ALA A 187 2.76 -13.89 14.95
C ALA A 187 3.12 -15.37 15.13
N VAL A 188 2.10 -16.25 15.16
CA VAL A 188 2.29 -17.71 15.20
C VAL A 188 3.02 -18.15 13.93
N ARG A 189 2.54 -17.75 12.76
CA ARG A 189 3.15 -18.11 11.45
C ARG A 189 4.62 -17.68 11.35
N ARG A 190 4.96 -16.50 11.87
CA ARG A 190 6.34 -15.94 11.78
C ARG A 190 7.23 -16.33 12.97
N GLY A 191 6.69 -17.02 13.98
CA GLY A 191 7.40 -17.31 15.22
C GLY A 191 7.89 -16.06 15.97
N LYS A 192 7.18 -14.93 15.85
CA LYS A 192 7.57 -13.63 16.43
C LYS A 192 6.40 -13.01 17.17
N PRO A 193 6.57 -12.55 18.42
CA PRO A 193 5.48 -11.98 19.19
C PRO A 193 4.97 -10.68 18.54
N VAL A 194 3.65 -10.48 18.62
CA VAL A 194 3.03 -9.21 18.22
C VAL A 194 3.53 -8.10 19.15
N ARG A 195 3.97 -6.99 18.56
CA ARG A 195 4.38 -5.82 19.34
C ARG A 195 3.17 -5.17 20.00
N GLN A 196 3.29 -4.71 21.25
CA GLN A 196 2.22 -4.00 21.98
C GLN A 196 1.57 -2.89 21.15
N ARG A 197 2.38 -2.08 20.45
CA ARG A 197 1.88 -0.99 19.62
C ARG A 197 1.02 -1.43 18.43
N ALA A 198 1.15 -2.68 17.96
CA ALA A 198 0.27 -3.22 16.92
C ALA A 198 -1.12 -3.58 17.48
N TRP A 199 -1.17 -4.12 18.71
CA TRP A 199 -2.42 -4.37 19.45
C TRP A 199 -3.22 -3.10 19.67
N GLU A 200 -2.53 -2.06 20.18
CA GLU A 200 -3.12 -0.75 20.41
C GLU A 200 -3.70 -0.18 19.12
N LEU A 201 -3.07 -0.40 17.97
CA LEU A 201 -3.52 0.17 16.70
C LEU A 201 -4.67 -0.58 16.03
N ALA A 202 -5.08 -1.75 16.54
CA ALA A 202 -6.14 -2.55 15.91
C ALA A 202 -7.47 -1.80 15.81
N ASP A 203 -7.76 -0.92 16.78
CA ASP A 203 -8.98 -0.12 16.87
C ASP A 203 -9.06 1.02 15.85
N TRP A 204 -7.98 1.31 15.12
CA TRP A 204 -7.91 2.47 14.22
C TRP A 204 -7.46 2.11 12.81
N THR A 205 -8.06 2.78 11.83
CA THR A 205 -7.48 2.89 10.49
C THR A 205 -6.76 4.22 10.40
N ILE A 206 -5.45 4.19 10.14
CA ILE A 206 -4.59 5.39 10.11
C ILE A 206 -3.97 5.53 8.73
N LEU A 207 -4.32 6.60 8.04
CA LEU A 207 -3.90 6.90 6.67
C LEU A 207 -3.11 8.20 6.61
N LEU A 208 -2.24 8.26 5.60
CA LEU A 208 -1.53 9.46 5.21
C LEU A 208 -1.80 9.75 3.74
N THR A 209 -2.10 11.01 3.43
CA THR A 209 -2.22 11.47 2.04
C THR A 209 -1.77 12.92 1.89
N ASP A 210 -1.20 13.29 0.75
CA ASP A 210 -0.93 14.68 0.38
C ASP A 210 -2.02 15.28 -0.52
N ALA A 211 -3.04 14.50 -0.90
CA ALA A 211 -4.19 14.98 -1.65
C ALA A 211 -5.00 15.98 -0.81
N PRO A 212 -5.43 17.13 -1.37
CA PRO A 212 -6.25 18.09 -0.63
C PRO A 212 -7.65 17.54 -0.34
N ALA A 213 -8.27 17.99 0.76
CA ALA A 213 -9.60 17.52 1.20
C ALA A 213 -10.70 17.70 0.14
N LYS A 214 -10.59 18.73 -0.70
CA LYS A 214 -11.52 18.98 -1.81
C LYS A 214 -11.42 17.93 -2.93
N ARG A 215 -10.27 17.26 -3.08
CA ARG A 215 -10.09 16.16 -4.03
C ARG A 215 -10.41 14.80 -3.40
N LEU A 216 -9.97 14.61 -2.16
CA LEU A 216 -10.10 13.35 -1.44
C LEU A 216 -10.50 13.58 0.02
N ASN A 217 -11.75 13.33 0.37
CA ASN A 217 -12.19 13.38 1.76
C ASN A 217 -11.85 12.07 2.51
N VAL A 218 -12.09 12.05 3.83
CA VAL A 218 -11.74 10.88 4.67
C VAL A 218 -12.46 9.59 4.26
N GLN A 219 -13.76 9.68 3.95
CA GLN A 219 -14.55 8.52 3.58
C GLN A 219 -14.11 7.96 2.23
N GLU A 220 -13.84 8.85 1.26
CA GLU A 220 -13.33 8.49 -0.05
C GLU A 220 -11.92 7.87 0.03
N ALA A 221 -11.04 8.40 0.89
CA ALA A 221 -9.72 7.81 1.13
C ALA A 221 -9.82 6.39 1.69
N LEU A 222 -10.77 6.13 2.59
CA LEU A 222 -11.01 4.80 3.13
C LEU A 222 -11.52 3.82 2.07
N VAL A 223 -12.43 4.27 1.19
CA VAL A 223 -12.93 3.48 0.05
C VAL A 223 -11.79 3.15 -0.91
N LEU A 224 -11.03 4.14 -1.38
CA LEU A 224 -9.94 3.91 -2.33
C LEU A 224 -8.83 3.03 -1.74
N LEU A 225 -8.50 3.19 -0.46
CA LEU A 225 -7.55 2.29 0.18
C LEU A 225 -8.08 0.86 0.23
N ARG A 226 -9.38 0.67 0.46
CA ARG A 226 -9.98 -0.65 0.46
C ARG A 226 -9.70 -1.32 -0.87
N GLU A 227 -9.91 -0.62 -2.00
CA GLU A 227 -9.70 -1.10 -3.39
C GLU A 227 -8.33 -1.74 -3.67
N ARG A 228 -7.32 -1.58 -2.81
CA ARG A 228 -6.12 -2.41 -2.85
C ARG A 228 -6.40 -3.92 -2.91
N TRP A 229 -7.49 -4.39 -2.30
CA TRP A 229 -7.92 -5.79 -2.34
C TRP A 229 -8.11 -6.33 -3.76
N GLN A 230 -8.34 -5.47 -4.76
CA GLN A 230 -8.44 -5.84 -6.16
C GLN A 230 -7.13 -6.50 -6.66
N MET A 231 -5.97 -6.05 -6.16
CA MET A 231 -4.68 -6.67 -6.51
C MET A 231 -4.61 -8.11 -5.99
N GLU A 232 -5.12 -8.37 -4.79
CA GLU A 232 -5.19 -9.74 -4.24
C GLU A 232 -6.10 -10.63 -5.08
N LEU A 233 -7.25 -10.11 -5.54
CA LEU A 233 -8.13 -10.85 -6.45
C LEU A 233 -7.44 -11.14 -7.78
N LEU A 234 -6.76 -10.15 -8.37
CA LEU A 234 -6.03 -10.33 -9.62
C LEU A 234 -5.00 -11.46 -9.50
N TYR A 235 -4.24 -11.50 -8.41
CA TYR A 235 -3.28 -12.57 -8.19
C TYR A 235 -3.93 -13.92 -7.92
N LYS A 236 -5.06 -13.96 -7.22
CA LYS A 236 -5.83 -15.21 -7.05
C LYS A 236 -6.31 -15.74 -8.40
N LEU A 237 -6.87 -14.88 -9.24
CA LEU A 237 -7.29 -15.24 -10.60
C LEU A 237 -6.13 -15.84 -11.39
N TRP A 238 -4.98 -15.16 -11.42
CA TRP A 238 -3.84 -15.64 -12.19
C TRP A 238 -3.27 -16.96 -11.68
N LYS A 239 -3.24 -17.18 -10.37
CA LYS A 239 -2.71 -18.41 -9.77
C LYS A 239 -3.69 -19.57 -9.86
N GLN A 240 -4.95 -19.35 -9.52
CA GLN A 240 -5.95 -20.41 -9.47
C GLN A 240 -6.47 -20.79 -10.86
N ASP A 241 -6.85 -19.79 -11.66
CA ASP A 241 -7.43 -20.04 -12.98
C ASP A 241 -6.36 -20.03 -14.07
N GLY A 242 -5.39 -19.10 -13.97
CA GLY A 242 -4.28 -19.00 -14.90
C GLY A 242 -3.13 -19.99 -14.63
N ARG A 243 -3.10 -20.64 -13.45
CA ARG A 243 -2.11 -21.66 -13.03
C ARG A 243 -0.67 -21.23 -13.20
N ILE A 244 -0.38 -19.93 -13.01
CA ILE A 244 0.96 -19.40 -13.23
C ILE A 244 1.99 -19.86 -12.18
N ASP A 245 1.54 -20.48 -11.10
CA ASP A 245 2.36 -21.02 -10.01
C ASP A 245 2.31 -22.55 -9.86
N GLU A 246 1.78 -23.25 -10.88
CA GLU A 246 1.92 -24.71 -11.09
C GLU A 246 3.12 -25.03 -12.00
#